data_AF-A0A0G1G673-F1
#
_entry.id   AF-A0A0G1G673-F1
#
_cell.length_a   1.000
_cell.length_b   1.000
_cell.length_c   1.000
_cell.angle_alpha   90.00
_cell.angle_beta   90.00
_cell.angle_gamma   90.00
#
_symmetry.space_group_name_H-M   'P 1'
#
loop_
_entity.id
_entity.type
_entity.pdbx_description
1 polymer ?
#
loop_
_entity_poly.entity_id
_entity_poly.type
_entity_poly.pdbx_seq_one_letter_code
_entity_poly.pdbx_strand_id
1 'polypeptide(L)'
;MKSPWKLLILALLALSLLVPRSVSAGDYVIDAIEALKASNVYVAPGTEGTDYDTANKLEKTLITDDNIVLVMLPSDALVGTDLYTIARRISEGLGNQKTIGLAVGREVIGYSLILPEGVASDKMMRANSVSHNSVAALITFTQNIHSYVMYNPQPTLVPTPEPTPTPRPTMTPIELPKAKDISWPVWLVMVVAVLAVVVWVFVTIKKN
;
A
#
# COMPACT_ATOMS: atom_id res chain seq x y z
N MET A 1 18.23 42.57 -28.03
CA MET A 1 18.11 42.79 -26.58
C MET A 1 17.49 41.54 -25.97
N LYS A 2 18.30 40.68 -25.31
CA LYS A 2 17.86 39.39 -24.75
C LYS A 2 17.26 39.66 -23.37
N SER A 3 15.98 39.31 -23.18
CA SER A 3 15.22 39.65 -21.97
C SER A 3 15.81 38.98 -20.72
N PRO A 4 16.37 39.73 -19.75
CA PRO A 4 16.96 39.15 -18.54
C PRO A 4 15.92 38.50 -17.61
N TRP A 5 14.64 38.79 -17.81
CA TRP A 5 13.52 38.27 -17.03
C TRP A 5 13.31 36.76 -17.17
N LYS A 6 13.57 36.19 -18.35
CA LYS A 6 13.43 34.74 -18.60
C LYS A 6 14.50 33.91 -17.88
N LEU A 7 15.70 34.48 -17.67
CA LEU A 7 16.76 33.83 -16.90
C LEU A 7 16.47 33.85 -15.39
N LEU A 8 15.79 34.89 -14.91
CA LEU A 8 15.46 35.05 -13.48
C LEU A 8 14.35 34.09 -13.04
N ILE A 9 13.36 33.81 -13.91
CA ILE A 9 12.31 32.80 -13.65
C ILE A 9 12.88 31.38 -13.67
N LEU A 10 13.82 31.08 -14.59
CA LEU A 10 14.47 29.76 -14.63
C LEU A 10 15.33 29.51 -13.39
N ALA A 11 16.02 30.54 -12.89
CA ALA A 11 16.82 30.46 -11.67
C ALA A 11 15.96 30.28 -10.41
N LEU A 12 14.78 30.93 -10.32
CA LEU A 12 13.85 30.73 -9.19
C LEU A 12 13.21 29.34 -9.19
N LEU A 13 12.93 28.77 -10.37
CA LEU A 13 12.40 27.41 -10.47
C LEU A 13 13.46 26.37 -10.04
N ALA A 14 14.72 26.58 -10.44
CA ALA A 14 15.84 25.73 -10.02
C ALA A 14 16.15 25.85 -8.50
N LEU A 15 15.93 27.03 -7.90
CA LEU A 15 16.16 27.24 -6.46
C LEU A 15 15.07 26.58 -5.59
N SER A 16 13.85 26.37 -6.12
CA SER A 16 12.77 25.66 -5.41
C SER A 16 13.01 24.14 -5.28
N LEU A 17 13.91 23.58 -6.10
CA LEU A 17 14.36 22.19 -6.03
C LEU A 17 15.52 21.97 -5.03
N LEU A 18 16.07 23.05 -4.46
CA LEU A 18 17.21 23.00 -3.52
C LEU A 18 16.80 23.19 -2.05
N VAL A 19 15.50 23.24 -1.75
CA VAL A 19 15.06 23.19 -0.35
C VAL A 19 15.01 21.71 0.05
N PRO A 20 15.90 21.23 0.94
CA PRO A 20 15.70 19.93 1.56
C PRO A 20 14.37 20.01 2.31
N ARG A 21 13.32 19.41 1.74
CA ARG A 21 12.08 19.21 2.48
C ARG A 21 12.45 18.26 3.62
N SER A 22 12.33 18.72 4.85
CA SER A 22 12.35 17.84 6.02
C SER A 22 11.09 16.99 5.92
N VAL A 23 11.22 15.84 5.26
CA VAL A 23 10.14 14.86 5.11
C VAL A 23 10.04 14.15 6.46
N SER A 24 8.83 14.10 7.03
CA SER A 24 8.63 13.45 8.33
C SER A 24 8.74 11.93 8.17
N ALA A 25 9.10 11.20 9.23
CA ALA A 25 9.07 9.73 9.26
C ALA A 25 7.71 9.15 8.77
N GLY A 26 6.61 9.86 9.05
CA GLY A 26 5.28 9.48 8.56
C GLY A 26 5.14 9.56 7.03
N ASP A 27 5.80 10.52 6.40
CA ASP A 27 5.74 10.74 4.96
C ASP A 27 6.53 9.64 4.23
N TYR A 28 7.71 9.26 4.73
CA TYR A 28 8.52 8.18 4.14
C TYR A 28 7.79 6.82 4.09
N VAL A 29 7.02 6.50 5.13
CA VAL A 29 6.26 5.23 5.18
C VAL A 29 5.12 5.24 4.18
N ILE A 30 4.42 6.36 4.04
CA ILE A 30 3.31 6.49 3.08
C ILE A 30 3.85 6.39 1.66
N ASP A 31 4.92 7.12 1.34
CA ASP A 31 5.58 7.09 0.03
C ASP A 31 6.05 5.67 -0.32
N ALA A 32 6.65 4.98 0.65
CA ALA A 32 7.07 3.59 0.48
C ALA A 32 5.88 2.68 0.16
N ILE A 33 4.79 2.77 0.93
CA ILE A 33 3.59 1.95 0.71
C ILE A 33 2.98 2.23 -0.67
N GLU A 34 2.93 3.50 -1.10
CA GLU A 34 2.37 3.86 -2.40
C GLU A 34 3.22 3.30 -3.54
N ALA A 35 4.54 3.45 -3.48
CA ALA A 35 5.45 2.89 -4.48
C ALA A 35 5.37 1.36 -4.54
N LEU A 36 5.33 0.71 -3.37
CA LEU A 36 5.34 -0.75 -3.25
C LEU A 36 4.04 -1.44 -3.70
N LYS A 37 3.00 -0.67 -4.05
CA LYS A 37 1.83 -1.22 -4.76
C LYS A 37 2.11 -1.53 -6.23
N ALA A 38 3.12 -0.87 -6.80
CA ALA A 38 3.49 -1.00 -8.22
C ALA A 38 4.86 -1.68 -8.41
N SER A 39 5.73 -1.68 -7.40
CA SER A 39 7.05 -2.32 -7.41
C SER A 39 7.30 -3.14 -6.15
N ASN A 40 8.32 -4.01 -6.17
CA ASN A 40 8.75 -4.71 -4.95
C ASN A 40 9.92 -4.01 -4.25
N VAL A 41 10.50 -2.97 -4.86
CA VAL A 41 11.60 -2.19 -4.29
C VAL A 41 11.23 -0.73 -4.17
N TYR A 42 11.54 -0.14 -3.02
CA TYR A 42 11.49 1.30 -2.79
C TYR A 42 12.78 1.79 -2.15
N VAL A 43 13.39 2.83 -2.72
CA VAL A 43 14.55 3.51 -2.17
C VAL A 43 14.21 4.99 -2.06
N ALA A 44 14.08 5.48 -0.84
CA ALA A 44 13.77 6.89 -0.59
C ALA A 44 14.93 7.79 -1.06
N PRO A 45 14.64 8.96 -1.65
CA PRO A 45 15.67 9.92 -2.02
C PRO A 45 16.53 10.34 -0.83
N GLY A 46 17.84 10.41 -1.02
CA GLY A 46 18.79 10.83 0.03
C GLY A 46 19.18 9.73 1.03
N THR A 47 18.71 8.49 0.85
CA THR A 47 19.11 7.37 1.71
C THR A 47 20.62 7.11 1.67
N GLU A 48 21.24 6.97 2.84
CA GLU A 48 22.68 6.78 2.95
C GLU A 48 23.15 5.45 2.35
N GLY A 49 24.33 5.45 1.72
CA GLY A 49 24.92 4.24 1.15
C GLY A 49 24.24 3.74 -0.13
N THR A 50 23.38 4.55 -0.74
CA THR A 50 22.73 4.25 -2.02
C THR A 50 23.32 5.08 -3.17
N ASP A 51 23.17 4.55 -4.38
CA ASP A 51 23.50 5.21 -5.65
C ASP A 51 22.28 5.17 -6.60
N TYR A 52 22.39 5.83 -7.75
CA TYR A 52 21.30 5.93 -8.73
C TYR A 52 20.77 4.57 -9.23
N ASP A 53 21.59 3.51 -9.18
CA ASP A 53 21.23 2.18 -9.69
C ASP A 53 20.81 1.22 -8.56
N THR A 54 20.78 1.68 -7.31
CA THR A 54 20.55 0.80 -6.15
C THR A 54 19.20 0.10 -6.21
N ALA A 55 18.14 0.79 -6.61
CA ALA A 55 16.82 0.18 -6.79
C ALA A 55 16.87 -0.97 -7.81
N ASN A 56 17.52 -0.77 -8.96
CA ASN A 56 17.66 -1.81 -9.99
C ASN A 56 18.52 -2.99 -9.52
N LYS A 57 19.57 -2.73 -8.72
CA LYS A 57 20.41 -3.79 -8.14
C LYS A 57 19.60 -4.67 -7.19
N LEU A 58 18.77 -4.06 -6.35
CA LEU A 58 17.88 -4.79 -5.44
C LEU A 58 16.80 -5.56 -6.22
N GLU A 59 16.18 -4.93 -7.22
CA GLU A 59 15.13 -5.56 -8.05
C GLU A 59 15.65 -6.83 -8.75
N LYS A 60 16.90 -6.81 -9.26
CA LYS A 60 17.55 -7.98 -9.88
C LYS A 60 17.75 -9.16 -8.94
N THR A 61 17.66 -8.96 -7.63
CA THR A 61 17.76 -10.06 -6.66
C THR A 61 16.42 -10.72 -6.39
N LEU A 62 15.32 -10.10 -6.78
CA LEU A 62 13.98 -10.63 -6.64
C LEU A 62 13.64 -11.54 -7.82
N ILE A 63 12.78 -12.51 -7.56
CA ILE A 63 12.23 -13.40 -8.60
C ILE A 63 10.87 -12.82 -9.04
N THR A 64 10.43 -13.11 -10.26
CA THR A 64 9.07 -12.75 -10.68
C THR A 64 8.04 -13.33 -9.72
N ASP A 65 7.03 -12.53 -9.37
CA ASP A 65 5.96 -12.87 -8.40
C ASP A 65 6.43 -13.11 -6.97
N ASP A 66 7.59 -12.55 -6.58
CA ASP A 66 8.05 -12.65 -5.21
C ASP A 66 7.08 -11.98 -4.22
N ASN A 67 7.01 -12.58 -3.03
CA ASN A 67 6.34 -11.98 -1.88
C ASN A 67 7.31 -11.21 -1.00
N ILE A 68 8.52 -10.95 -1.47
CA ILE A 68 9.52 -10.12 -0.80
C ILE A 68 9.42 -8.70 -1.34
N VAL A 69 9.45 -7.71 -0.44
CA VAL A 69 9.65 -6.31 -0.78
C VAL A 69 10.86 -5.76 -0.03
N LEU A 70 11.60 -4.85 -0.67
CA LEU A 70 12.81 -4.26 -0.14
C LEU A 70 12.63 -2.75 -0.04
N VAL A 71 12.91 -2.20 1.14
CA VAL A 71 12.67 -0.80 1.45
C VAL A 71 13.93 -0.20 2.03
N MET A 72 14.37 0.92 1.47
CA MET A 72 15.48 1.71 2.00
C MET A 72 15.00 3.12 2.30
N LEU A 73 15.13 3.53 3.56
CA LEU A 73 14.78 4.86 4.05
C LEU A 73 16.01 5.57 4.64
N PRO A 74 16.07 6.91 4.59
CA PRO A 74 17.11 7.69 5.25
C PRO A 74 17.03 7.57 6.79
N SER A 75 18.14 7.83 7.48
CA SER A 75 18.22 7.67 8.94
C SER A 75 17.24 8.54 9.75
N ASP A 76 16.79 9.67 9.19
CA ASP A 76 15.78 10.55 9.79
C ASP A 76 14.38 9.92 9.85
N ALA A 77 14.11 8.85 9.08
CA ALA A 77 12.86 8.10 9.19
C ALA A 77 12.72 7.38 10.56
N LEU A 78 13.80 7.23 11.35
CA LEU A 78 13.73 6.71 12.72
C LEU A 78 13.39 7.80 13.76
N VAL A 79 13.28 9.07 13.39
CA VAL A 79 13.01 10.14 14.36
C VAL A 79 11.60 9.97 14.95
N GLY A 80 11.55 9.63 16.23
CA GLY A 80 10.29 9.46 16.98
C GLY A 80 9.57 8.13 16.72
N THR A 81 10.23 7.15 16.11
CA THR A 81 9.71 5.79 15.88
C THR A 81 10.84 4.77 15.93
N ASP A 82 10.52 3.48 15.88
CA ASP A 82 11.49 2.40 15.78
C ASP A 82 11.36 1.61 14.47
N LEU A 83 12.41 0.86 14.14
CA LEU A 83 12.54 0.07 12.92
C LEU A 83 11.41 -0.96 12.75
N TYR A 84 10.98 -1.58 13.85
CA TYR A 84 9.91 -2.58 13.85
C TYR A 84 8.55 -1.92 13.58
N THR A 85 8.27 -0.77 14.19
CA THR A 85 7.04 0.00 13.95
C THR A 85 6.94 0.44 12.48
N ILE A 86 8.04 0.87 11.87
CA ILE A 86 8.08 1.20 10.43
C ILE A 86 7.75 -0.03 9.59
N ALA A 87 8.48 -1.14 9.80
CA ALA A 87 8.30 -2.37 9.03
C ALA A 87 6.86 -2.93 9.16
N ARG A 88 6.30 -2.89 10.37
CA ARG A 88 4.92 -3.29 10.64
C ARG A 88 3.92 -2.43 9.87
N ARG A 89 4.05 -1.10 9.90
CA ARG A 89 3.15 -0.20 9.16
C ARG A 89 3.22 -0.40 7.66
N ILE A 90 4.42 -0.64 7.11
CA ILE A 90 4.59 -0.96 5.69
C ILE A 90 3.88 -2.28 5.38
N SER A 91 4.07 -3.31 6.20
CA SER A 91 3.39 -4.61 6.01
C SER A 91 1.87 -4.48 6.08
N GLU A 92 1.34 -3.73 7.05
CA GLU A 92 -0.09 -3.43 7.18
C GLU A 92 -0.61 -2.69 5.94
N GLY A 93 0.11 -1.68 5.45
CA GLY A 93 -0.21 -0.93 4.23
C GLY A 93 -0.20 -1.76 2.95
N LEU A 94 0.54 -2.87 2.94
CA LEU A 94 0.61 -3.86 1.86
C LEU A 94 -0.29 -5.08 2.11
N GLY A 95 -1.19 -5.01 3.10
CA GLY A 95 -2.18 -6.06 3.37
C GLY A 95 -1.63 -7.30 4.05
N ASN A 96 -0.47 -7.22 4.72
CA ASN A 96 0.16 -8.30 5.49
C ASN A 96 0.53 -9.56 4.68
N GLN A 97 0.69 -9.41 3.35
CA GLN A 97 0.96 -10.53 2.44
C GLN A 97 2.41 -10.58 1.94
N LYS A 98 3.26 -9.65 2.39
CA LYS A 98 4.65 -9.51 1.94
C LYS A 98 5.63 -9.68 3.09
N THR A 99 6.77 -10.28 2.79
CA THR A 99 7.99 -10.28 3.62
C THR A 99 8.77 -9.00 3.32
N ILE A 100 9.00 -8.19 4.34
CA ILE A 100 9.66 -6.89 4.23
C ILE A 100 11.13 -7.04 4.63
N GLY A 101 12.04 -6.66 3.74
CA GLY A 101 13.42 -6.31 4.11
C GLY A 101 13.52 -4.79 4.20
N LEU A 102 13.65 -4.24 5.41
CA LEU A 102 13.73 -2.80 5.64
C LEU A 102 15.14 -2.41 6.05
N ALA A 103 15.67 -1.36 5.43
CA ALA A 103 16.84 -0.63 5.87
C ALA A 103 16.45 0.82 6.18
N VAL A 104 16.88 1.34 7.34
CA VAL A 104 16.77 2.76 7.68
C VAL A 104 18.15 3.26 8.09
N GLY A 105 18.76 4.07 7.22
CA GLY A 105 20.19 4.38 7.29
C GLY A 105 21.04 3.10 7.32
N ARG A 106 21.69 2.83 8.46
CA ARG A 106 22.53 1.64 8.69
C ARG A 106 21.84 0.48 9.39
N GLU A 107 20.64 0.71 9.90
CA GLU A 107 19.89 -0.30 10.64
C GLU A 107 19.04 -1.11 9.66
N VAL A 108 18.95 -2.42 9.87
CA VAL A 108 18.17 -3.33 9.02
C VAL A 108 17.30 -4.26 9.84
N ILE A 109 16.11 -4.58 9.31
CA ILE A 109 15.19 -5.55 9.90
C ILE A 109 14.47 -6.34 8.81
N GLY A 110 14.30 -7.64 9.06
CA GLY A 110 13.41 -8.51 8.31
C GLY A 110 12.10 -8.66 9.07
N TYR A 111 10.97 -8.42 8.41
CA TYR A 111 9.64 -8.54 8.99
C TYR A 111 8.74 -9.37 8.08
N SER A 112 7.99 -10.31 8.62
CA SER A 112 7.05 -11.12 7.83
C SER A 112 5.95 -11.68 8.72
N LEU A 113 4.72 -11.69 8.19
CA LEU A 113 3.58 -12.37 8.79
C LEU A 113 3.21 -13.67 8.05
N ILE A 114 3.80 -13.89 6.87
CA ILE A 114 3.57 -15.10 6.06
C ILE A 114 4.59 -16.20 6.35
N LEU A 115 5.77 -15.83 6.88
CA LEU A 115 6.77 -16.76 7.38
C LEU A 115 6.54 -17.03 8.87
N PRO A 116 7.01 -18.19 9.41
CA PRO A 116 6.98 -18.43 10.84
C PRO A 116 7.66 -17.29 11.63
N GLU A 117 7.18 -17.09 12.85
CA GLU A 117 7.66 -16.01 13.71
C GLU A 117 9.18 -16.02 13.86
N GLY A 118 9.80 -14.84 13.76
CA GLY A 118 11.24 -14.66 13.92
C GLY A 118 12.09 -15.07 12.71
N VAL A 119 11.56 -15.82 11.73
CA VAL A 119 12.35 -16.28 10.58
C VAL A 119 12.91 -15.13 9.77
N ALA A 120 12.07 -14.15 9.39
CA ALA A 120 12.54 -13.00 8.61
C ALA A 120 13.60 -12.19 9.39
N SER A 121 13.39 -11.99 10.68
CA SER A 121 14.34 -11.28 11.55
C SER A 121 15.67 -12.04 11.66
N ASP A 122 15.66 -13.36 11.88
CA ASP A 122 16.86 -14.22 11.89
C ASP A 122 17.61 -14.15 10.55
N LYS A 123 16.90 -14.21 9.41
CA LYS A 123 17.54 -14.12 8.09
C LYS A 123 18.18 -12.76 7.85
N MET A 124 17.54 -11.69 8.30
CA MET A 124 18.12 -10.34 8.19
C MET A 124 19.33 -10.18 9.12
N MET A 125 19.24 -10.66 10.36
CA MET A 125 20.34 -10.60 11.31
C MET A 125 21.59 -11.33 10.78
N ARG A 126 21.40 -12.51 10.19
CA ARG A 126 22.48 -13.25 9.51
C ARG A 126 23.03 -12.47 8.32
N ALA A 127 22.17 -11.87 7.51
CA ALA A 127 22.60 -11.06 6.36
C ALA A 127 23.44 -9.85 6.81
N ASN A 128 23.00 -9.14 7.84
CA ASN A 128 23.71 -8.00 8.42
C ASN A 128 25.06 -8.39 9.04
N SER A 129 25.18 -9.62 9.58
CA SER A 129 26.46 -10.12 10.11
C SER A 129 27.53 -10.33 9.03
N VAL A 130 27.12 -10.53 7.77
CA VAL A 130 28.02 -10.69 6.62
C VAL A 130 28.52 -9.33 6.14
N SER A 131 27.66 -8.31 6.16
CA SER A 131 28.01 -6.97 5.71
C SER A 131 27.22 -5.91 6.46
N HIS A 132 27.93 -4.92 7.01
CA HIS A 132 27.35 -3.74 7.65
C HIS A 132 26.87 -2.68 6.63
N ASN A 133 26.89 -2.99 5.33
CA ASN A 133 26.31 -2.15 4.29
C ASN A 133 24.85 -2.58 4.06
N SER A 134 23.91 -1.64 4.20
CA SER A 134 22.47 -1.92 4.13
C SER A 134 22.03 -2.52 2.80
N VAL A 135 22.59 -2.07 1.67
CA VAL A 135 22.27 -2.64 0.33
C VAL A 135 22.72 -4.09 0.27
N ALA A 136 23.95 -4.39 0.70
CA ALA A 136 24.48 -5.75 0.72
C ALA A 136 23.68 -6.65 1.69
N ALA A 137 23.31 -6.13 2.86
CA ALA A 137 22.47 -6.85 3.81
C ALA A 137 21.09 -7.20 3.21
N LEU A 138 20.44 -6.28 2.50
CA LEU A 138 19.18 -6.55 1.81
C LEU A 138 19.33 -7.60 0.70
N ILE A 139 20.41 -7.54 -0.09
CA ILE A 139 20.72 -8.56 -1.12
C ILE A 139 20.87 -9.94 -0.48
N THR A 140 21.69 -10.05 0.57
CA THR A 140 21.93 -11.32 1.26
C THR A 140 20.67 -11.79 2.00
N PHE A 141 19.86 -10.89 2.52
CA PHE A 141 18.57 -11.21 3.12
C PHE A 141 17.64 -11.88 2.11
N THR A 142 17.47 -11.30 0.92
CA THR A 142 16.66 -11.89 -0.15
C THR A 142 17.11 -13.31 -0.48
N GLN A 143 18.42 -13.52 -0.66
CA GLN A 143 19.00 -14.85 -0.92
C GLN A 143 18.73 -15.84 0.21
N ASN A 144 18.83 -15.39 1.47
CA ASN A 144 18.53 -16.20 2.64
C ASN A 144 17.05 -16.60 2.72
N ILE A 145 16.14 -15.70 2.34
CA ILE A 145 14.70 -15.99 2.31
C ILE A 145 14.36 -16.97 1.18
N HIS A 146 14.90 -16.76 -0.03
CA HIS A 146 14.73 -17.71 -1.14
C HIS A 146 15.19 -19.11 -0.76
N SER A 147 16.38 -19.21 -0.16
CA SER A 147 16.92 -20.49 0.32
C SER A 147 16.00 -21.10 1.37
N TYR A 148 15.50 -20.31 2.33
CA TYR A 148 14.59 -20.79 3.35
C TYR A 148 13.29 -21.36 2.76
N VAL A 149 12.64 -20.61 1.87
CA VAL A 149 11.38 -21.04 1.24
C VAL A 149 11.58 -22.28 0.36
N MET A 150 12.72 -22.38 -0.33
CA MET A 150 13.08 -23.56 -1.11
C MET A 150 13.18 -24.83 -0.25
N TYR A 151 13.78 -24.73 0.94
CA TYR A 151 13.91 -25.88 1.85
C TYR A 151 12.69 -26.09 2.77
N ASN A 152 11.78 -25.11 2.85
CA ASN A 152 10.60 -25.14 3.70
C ASN A 152 9.36 -24.69 2.90
N PRO A 153 8.96 -25.45 1.87
CA PRO A 153 7.79 -25.10 1.08
C PRO A 153 6.57 -25.06 2.00
N GLN A 154 5.85 -23.95 1.96
CA GLN A 154 4.60 -23.79 2.70
C GLN A 154 3.61 -24.87 2.19
N PRO A 155 2.93 -25.61 3.07
CA PRO A 155 1.99 -26.63 2.62
C PRO A 155 0.92 -25.97 1.75
N THR A 156 0.72 -26.47 0.53
CA THR A 156 -0.37 -26.03 -0.33
C THR A 156 -1.67 -26.27 0.43
N LEU A 157 -2.41 -25.20 0.75
CA LEU A 157 -3.74 -25.32 1.33
C LEU A 157 -4.59 -26.09 0.33
N VAL A 158 -4.91 -27.35 0.63
CA VAL A 158 -5.89 -28.11 -0.14
C VAL A 158 -7.19 -27.31 -0.04
N PRO A 159 -7.80 -26.90 -1.17
CA PRO A 159 -9.06 -26.16 -1.13
C PRO A 159 -10.04 -27.00 -0.32
N THR A 160 -10.59 -26.40 0.74
CA THR A 160 -11.65 -27.05 1.52
C THR A 160 -12.78 -27.35 0.53
N PRO A 161 -13.27 -28.61 0.44
CA PRO A 161 -14.35 -28.92 -0.48
C PRO A 161 -15.50 -27.94 -0.22
N GLU A 162 -15.92 -27.26 -1.29
CA GLU A 162 -17.06 -26.35 -1.23
C GLU A 162 -18.24 -27.11 -0.61
N PRO A 163 -18.87 -26.59 0.45
CA PRO A 163 -19.98 -27.29 1.08
C PRO A 163 -21.03 -27.57 0.01
N THR A 164 -21.34 -28.86 -0.18
CA THR A 164 -22.39 -29.29 -1.11
C THR A 164 -23.65 -28.50 -0.75
N PRO A 165 -24.27 -27.78 -1.70
CA PRO A 165 -25.44 -26.96 -1.40
C PRO A 165 -26.49 -27.86 -0.76
N THR A 166 -26.83 -27.55 0.49
CA THR A 166 -27.92 -28.23 1.18
C THR A 166 -29.19 -27.98 0.36
N PRO A 167 -29.93 -29.03 -0.06
CA PRO A 167 -31.15 -28.83 -0.82
C PRO A 167 -32.08 -27.91 -0.04
N ARG A 168 -32.41 -26.77 -0.64
CA ARG A 168 -33.34 -25.80 -0.06
C ARG A 168 -34.68 -26.50 0.12
N PRO A 169 -35.30 -26.47 1.31
CA PRO A 169 -36.65 -26.99 1.46
C PRO A 169 -37.56 -26.24 0.49
N THR A 170 -38.27 -27.00 -0.34
CA THR A 170 -39.33 -26.50 -1.21
C THR A 170 -40.37 -25.81 -0.34
N MET A 171 -40.34 -24.48 -0.29
CA MET A 171 -41.41 -23.73 0.34
C MET A 171 -42.66 -23.91 -0.50
N THR A 172 -43.70 -24.49 0.08
CA THR A 172 -45.06 -24.48 -0.46
C THR A 172 -45.43 -23.02 -0.74
N PRO A 173 -45.90 -22.66 -1.96
CA PRO A 173 -46.26 -21.28 -2.27
C PRO A 173 -47.32 -20.79 -1.29
N ILE A 174 -46.98 -19.80 -0.47
CA ILE A 174 -47.97 -19.00 0.24
C ILE A 174 -48.60 -18.11 -0.82
N GLU A 175 -49.88 -18.31 -1.10
CA GLU A 175 -50.66 -17.44 -1.98
C GLU A 175 -50.59 -16.01 -1.44
N LEU A 176 -49.91 -15.14 -2.19
CA LEU A 176 -49.87 -13.72 -1.93
C LEU A 176 -51.28 -13.14 -2.19
N PRO A 177 -51.90 -12.42 -1.23
CA PRO A 177 -53.16 -11.77 -1.50
C PRO A 177 -52.97 -10.78 -2.66
N LYS A 178 -53.80 -10.92 -3.70
CA LYS A 178 -53.89 -9.98 -4.82
C LYS A 178 -53.94 -8.56 -4.26
N ALA A 179 -52.94 -7.75 -4.61
CA ALA A 179 -52.95 -6.31 -4.40
C ALA A 179 -54.09 -5.71 -5.23
N LYS A 180 -55.25 -5.64 -4.59
CA LYS A 180 -56.43 -4.95 -5.07
C LYS A 180 -56.52 -3.63 -4.29
N ASP A 181 -56.60 -2.55 -5.06
CA ASP A 181 -57.06 -1.21 -4.70
C ASP A 181 -56.08 -0.29 -3.92
N ILE A 182 -55.01 0.15 -4.59
CA ILE A 182 -54.53 1.54 -4.37
C ILE A 182 -55.38 2.44 -5.25
N SER A 183 -56.33 3.14 -4.64
CA SER A 183 -57.27 3.99 -5.37
C SER A 183 -56.55 5.15 -6.07
N TRP A 184 -56.93 5.41 -7.32
CA TRP A 184 -56.40 6.46 -8.19
C TRP A 184 -56.25 7.86 -7.56
N PRO A 185 -57.10 8.34 -6.62
CA PRO A 185 -56.89 9.65 -5.99
C PRO A 185 -55.60 9.73 -5.13
N VAL A 186 -55.09 8.62 -4.59
CA VAL A 186 -53.83 8.62 -3.81
C VAL A 186 -52.63 8.89 -4.72
N TRP A 187 -52.67 8.40 -5.97
CA TRP A 187 -51.62 8.63 -6.96
C TRP A 187 -51.57 10.11 -7.39
N LEU A 188 -52.74 10.75 -7.54
CA LEU A 188 -52.85 12.18 -7.87
C LEU A 188 -52.23 13.06 -6.79
N VAL A 189 -52.48 12.78 -5.51
CA VAL A 189 -51.93 13.57 -4.39
C VAL A 189 -50.40 13.49 -4.37
N MET A 190 -49.83 12.32 -4.61
CA MET A 190 -48.37 12.13 -4.66
C MET A 190 -47.72 12.89 -5.82
N VAL A 191 -48.33 12.88 -7.01
CA VAL A 191 -47.81 13.63 -8.17
C VAL A 191 -47.85 15.14 -7.92
N VAL A 192 -48.94 15.66 -7.34
CA VAL A 192 -49.05 17.09 -7.01
C VAL A 192 -48.01 17.49 -5.95
N ALA A 193 -47.78 16.66 -4.94
CA ALA A 193 -46.77 16.94 -3.92
C ALA A 193 -45.35 16.99 -4.50
N VAL A 194 -45.00 16.06 -5.39
CA VAL A 194 -43.69 16.04 -6.05
C VAL A 194 -43.50 17.28 -6.95
N LEU A 195 -44.53 17.66 -7.72
CA LEU A 195 -44.46 18.85 -8.57
C LEU A 195 -44.33 20.15 -7.75
N ALA A 196 -45.02 20.26 -6.61
CA ALA A 196 -44.90 21.42 -5.72
C ALA A 196 -43.49 21.57 -5.16
N VAL A 197 -42.84 20.46 -4.79
CA VAL A 197 -41.45 20.46 -4.30
C VAL A 197 -40.49 20.88 -5.40
N VAL A 198 -40.65 20.36 -6.62
CA VAL A 198 -39.78 20.72 -7.77
C VAL A 198 -39.91 22.21 -8.11
N VAL A 199 -41.13 22.75 -8.11
CA VAL A 199 -41.36 24.19 -8.36
C VAL A 199 -40.73 25.04 -7.26
N TRP A 200 -40.89 24.64 -5.99
CA TRP A 200 -40.31 25.37 -4.87
C TRP A 200 -38.77 25.42 -4.93
N VAL A 201 -38.13 24.28 -5.26
CA VAL A 201 -36.68 24.19 -5.48
C VAL A 201 -36.22 25.10 -6.64
N PHE A 202 -36.95 25.11 -7.76
CA PHE A 202 -36.62 25.99 -8.89
C PHE A 202 -36.76 27.48 -8.56
N VAL A 203 -37.76 27.86 -7.77
CA VAL A 203 -37.96 29.26 -7.33
C VAL A 203 -36.89 29.70 -6.34
N THR A 204 -36.44 28.82 -5.45
CA THR A 204 -35.39 29.13 -4.46
C THR A 204 -34.01 29.23 -5.10
N ILE A 205 -33.70 28.40 -6.09
CA ILE A 205 -32.42 28.48 -6.83
C ILE A 205 -32.33 29.77 -7.66
N LYS A 206 -33.43 30.28 -8.21
CA LYS A 206 -33.41 31.50 -9.05
C LYS A 206 -33.26 32.81 -8.25
N LYS A 207 -33.39 32.77 -6.92
CA LYS A 207 -33.32 33.97 -6.05
C LYS A 207 -31.97 34.18 -5.37
N ASN A 208 -31.03 33.24 -5.50
CA ASN A 208 -29.62 33.39 -5.12
C ASN A 208 -28.74 33.54 -6.37
#